data_AF-A0A536UU05-F1
#
_entry.id   AF-A0A536UU05-F1
#
_cell.length_a   1.000
_cell.length_b   1.000
_cell.length_c   1.000
_cell.angle_alpha   90.00
_cell.angle_beta   90.00
_cell.angle_gamma   90.00
#
_symmetry.space_group_name_H-M   'P 1'
#
loop_
_entity.id
_entity.type
_entity.pdbx_description
1 polymer ?
#
loop_
_entity_poly.entity_id
_entity_poly.type
_entity_poly.pdbx_seq_one_letter_code
_entity_poly.pdbx_strand_id
1 'polypeptide(L)' 'GSEDFAYYLQHRPGCFLRLGNGEASPMLHNAAYDFNDANLSVGAAYWTRLVERFLDRPIDLLE' A
#
# COMPACT_ATOMS: atom_id res chain seq x y z
N GLY A 1 7.40 -14.13 1.61
CA GLY A 1 6.69 -13.99 0.33
C GLY A 1 7.57 -13.20 -0.60
N SER A 2 7.54 -13.53 -1.88
CA SER A 2 8.07 -12.68 -2.96
C SER A 2 6.98 -11.73 -3.45
N GLU A 3 7.36 -10.56 -3.95
CA GLU A 3 6.45 -9.56 -4.50
C GLU A 3 7.16 -8.90 -5.69
N ASP A 4 6.52 -8.87 -6.86
CA ASP A 4 7.14 -8.36 -8.08
C ASP A 4 7.19 -6.82 -8.12
N PHE A 5 6.53 -6.16 -7.17
CA PHE A 5 6.64 -4.71 -6.98
C PHE A 5 8.10 -4.23 -6.82
N ALA A 6 9.00 -5.10 -6.36
CA ALA A 6 10.43 -4.83 -6.29
C ALA A 6 11.02 -4.40 -7.66
N TYR A 7 10.49 -4.88 -8.79
CA TYR A 7 10.93 -4.45 -10.11
C TYR A 7 10.57 -2.99 -10.41
N TYR A 8 9.43 -2.47 -9.91
CA TYR A 8 9.12 -1.04 -10.04
C TYR A 8 10.12 -0.19 -9.25
N LEU A 9 10.51 -0.65 -8.06
CA LEU A 9 11.46 0.06 -7.19
C LEU A 9 12.89 0.12 -7.76
N GLN A 10 13.22 -0.71 -8.76
CA GLN A 10 14.49 -0.59 -9.49
C GLN A 10 14.51 0.62 -10.45
N HIS A 11 13.34 1.12 -10.86
CA HIS A 11 13.23 2.16 -11.89
C HIS A 11 12.91 3.55 -11.33
N ARG A 12 12.19 3.61 -10.21
CA ARG A 12 11.78 4.88 -9.59
C ARG A 12 11.80 4.75 -8.06
N PRO A 13 12.12 5.85 -7.34
CA PRO A 13 11.86 5.91 -5.91
C PRO A 13 10.40 5.59 -5.63
N GLY A 14 10.15 4.63 -4.74
CA GLY A 14 8.80 4.19 -4.41
C GLY A 14 8.76 3.58 -3.02
N CYS A 15 7.54 3.30 -2.56
CA CYS A 15 7.29 2.72 -1.25
C CYS A 15 6.25 1.62 -1.39
N PHE A 16 6.55 0.44 -0.85
CA PHE A 16 5.61 -0.66 -0.69
C PHE A 16 5.28 -0.79 0.80
N LEU A 17 4.01 -0.93 1.13
CA LEU A 17 3.54 -1.06 2.50
C LEU A 17 2.58 -2.22 2.65
N ARG A 18 2.39 -2.66 3.88
CA ARG A 18 1.40 -3.66 4.25
C ARG A 18 0.38 -3.02 5.17
N LEU A 19 -0.90 -3.21 4.87
CA LEU A 19 -1.98 -2.93 5.79
C LEU A 19 -2.27 -4.20 6.59
N GLY A 20 -2.18 -4.11 7.92
CA GLY A 20 -2.37 -5.26 8.80
C GLY A 20 -3.81 -5.78 8.76
N ASN A 21 -3.98 -7.11 8.84
CA ASN A 21 -5.29 -7.75 8.85
C ASN A 21 -5.83 -8.03 10.27
N GLY A 22 -5.14 -7.56 11.31
CA GLY A 22 -5.39 -7.89 12.72
C GLY A 22 -4.38 -8.89 13.29
N GLU A 23 -4.09 -8.80 14.58
CA GLU A 23 -3.06 -9.62 15.24
C GLU A 23 -3.46 -11.10 15.38
N ALA A 24 -4.76 -11.37 15.55
CA ALA A 24 -5.30 -12.72 15.65
C ALA A 24 -5.66 -13.35 14.29
N SER A 25 -5.46 -12.61 13.19
CA SER A 25 -5.89 -13.05 11.86
C SER A 25 -4.87 -14.02 11.26
N PRO A 26 -5.33 -15.05 10.52
CA PRO A 26 -4.41 -15.96 9.84
C PRO A 26 -3.48 -15.21 8.87
N MET A 27 -2.27 -15.75 8.69
CA MET A 27 -1.30 -15.20 7.75
C MET A 27 -1.73 -15.42 6.30
N LEU A 28 -1.26 -14.57 5.39
CA LEU A 28 -1.41 -14.74 3.94
C LEU A 28 -0.92 -16.15 3.52
N HIS A 29 -1.64 -16.77 2.60
CA HIS A 29 -1.50 -18.17 2.15
C HIS A 29 -2.07 -19.25 3.09
N ASN A 30 -2.67 -18.88 4.23
CA ASN A 30 -3.45 -19.82 5.01
C ASN A 30 -4.84 -20.04 4.37
N ALA A 31 -5.34 -21.29 4.37
CA ALA A 31 -6.67 -21.61 3.82
C ALA A 31 -7.84 -20.97 4.58
N ALA A 32 -7.63 -20.62 5.85
CA ALA A 32 -8.58 -19.89 6.68
C ALA A 32 -8.37 -18.37 6.61
N TYR A 33 -7.52 -17.87 5.71
CA TYR A 33 -7.33 -16.42 5.55
C TYR A 33 -8.65 -15.77 5.13
N ASP A 34 -9.10 -14.83 5.95
CA ASP A 34 -10.27 -14.01 5.70
C ASP A 34 -9.86 -12.53 5.74
N PHE A 35 -10.19 -11.79 4.70
CA PHE A 35 -9.79 -10.40 4.59
C PHE A 35 -10.66 -9.55 5.53
N ASN A 36 -10.04 -8.67 6.31
CA ASN A 36 -10.78 -7.79 7.19
C ASN A 36 -11.39 -6.64 6.38
N ASP A 37 -12.67 -6.74 6.02
CA ASP A 37 -13.40 -5.74 5.23
C ASP A 37 -13.37 -4.32 5.81
N ALA A 38 -13.17 -4.16 7.13
CA ALA A 38 -12.98 -2.84 7.74
C ALA A 38 -11.75 -2.10 7.19
N ASN A 39 -10.77 -2.83 6.62
CA ASN A 39 -9.60 -2.26 5.98
C ASN A 39 -9.90 -1.60 4.63
N LEU A 40 -11.03 -1.87 3.98
CA LEU A 40 -11.35 -1.27 2.67
C LEU A 40 -11.36 0.26 2.76
N SER A 41 -12.05 0.80 3.75
CA SER A 41 -12.14 2.25 3.98
C SER A 41 -10.79 2.84 4.38
N VAL A 42 -10.00 2.14 5.19
CA VAL A 42 -8.67 2.59 5.63
C VAL A 42 -7.69 2.65 4.45
N GLY A 43 -7.65 1.59 3.63
CA GLY A 43 -6.80 1.51 2.44
C GLY A 43 -7.17 2.57 1.40
N ALA A 44 -8.46 2.76 1.14
CA ALA A 44 -8.94 3.80 0.23
C ALA A 44 -8.55 5.20 0.74
N ALA A 45 -8.82 5.51 2.01
CA ALA A 45 -8.47 6.80 2.60
C ALA A 45 -6.95 7.06 2.58
N TYR A 46 -6.13 6.03 2.83
CA TYR A 46 -4.67 6.14 2.74
C TYR A 46 -4.24 6.59 1.34
N TRP A 47 -4.67 5.88 0.29
CA TRP A 47 -4.27 6.20 -1.08
C TRP A 47 -4.81 7.56 -1.54
N THR A 48 -6.07 7.88 -1.23
CA THR A 48 -6.64 9.20 -1.54
C THR A 48 -5.82 10.31 -0.91
N ARG A 49 -5.54 10.22 0.40
CA ARG A 49 -4.79 11.26 1.12
C ARG A 49 -3.34 11.35 0.69
N LEU A 50 -2.73 10.23 0.34
CA LEU A 50 -1.37 10.19 -0.21
C LEU A 50 -1.31 10.96 -1.54
N VAL A 51 -2.21 10.64 -2.47
CA VAL A 51 -2.26 11.28 -3.79
C VAL A 51 -2.61 12.76 -3.66
N GLU A 52 -3.62 13.11 -2.87
CA GLU A 52 -3.97 14.51 -2.57
C GLU A 52 -2.75 15.28 -2.09
N ARG A 53 -2.06 14.81 -1.05
CA ARG A 53 -0.87 15.49 -0.50
C ARG A 53 0.30 15.54 -1.46
N PHE A 54 0.50 14.50 -2.27
CA PHE A 54 1.61 14.44 -3.21
C PHE A 54 1.41 15.42 -4.37
N LEU A 55 0.18 15.58 -4.85
CA LEU A 55 -0.17 16.45 -5.98
C LEU A 55 -0.57 17.88 -5.58
N ASP A 56 -0.85 18.15 -4.29
CA ASP A 56 -1.23 19.48 -3.78
C ASP A 56 -0.07 20.50 -3.86
N ARG A 57 1.18 20.05 -3.99
CA ARG A 57 2.30 20.94 -4.27
C ARG A 57 2.63 20.96 -5.76
N PRO A 58 3.02 22.13 -6.32
CA PRO A 58 3.67 22.15 -7.62
C PRO A 58 4.85 21.17 -7.57
N ILE A 59 4.82 20.19 -8.47
CA ILE A 59 5.97 19.32 -8.63
C ILE A 59 6.99 20.17 -9.39
N ASP A 60 8.03 20.63 -8.69
CA ASP A 60 9.23 21.13 -9.33
C ASP A 60 9.90 19.94 -10.02
N LEU A 61 9.45 19.63 -11.25
CA LEU A 61 10.02 18.62 -12.14
C LEU A 61 11.33 19.13 -12.76
N LEU A 62 12.25 19.62 -11.93
CA LEU A 62 13.60 19.98 -12.32
C LEU A 62 14.59 19.17 -11.49
N GLU A 63 14.78 17.93 -11.91
CA GLU A 63 16.08 17.27 -12.23
C GLU A 63 15.82 15.85 -12.75
#